data_AF-A0A936LQM3-F1
#
_entry.id   AF-A0A936LQM3-F1
#
_cell.length_a   1.000
_cell.length_b   1.000
_cell.length_c   1.000
_cell.angle_alpha   90.00
_cell.angle_beta   90.00
_cell.angle_gamma   90.00
#
_symmetry.space_group_name_H-M   'P 1'
#
loop_
_entity.id
_entity.type
_entity.pdbx_description
1 polymer ?
#
loop_
_entity_poly.entity_id
_entity_poly.type
_entity_poly.pdbx_seq_one_letter_code
_entity_poly.pdbx_strand_id
1 'polypeptide(L)'
;MIRRQPHRTSGFTLIEAIVAITITGILAGIATVFISRPIQGYLDSVRRAELTDQADLALRRLTRDVRLALPNSLRVTTAGGVTYVEFIMTSAGGRYRFDDDGSTGGDFLSYTAVADTTFDVLGPVPANPAIAPGDFIVIYNLGPGNAPADAYTGGNRATVQGIAGNVITLAANPFAAQVPPLPSPDARFQVVPGTVRAVTYACPVTGTPANNLTRQMNYGFNAVQATPPAGGTTAILAGGATCTIEYAANASGRNGLLLVSLTLTQVDPASGIGESVNLSQQVRIDNTP
;
A
#
# COMPACT_ATOMS: atom_id res chain seq x y z
N MET A 1 27.06 -67.85 -49.96
CA MET A 1 28.19 -67.10 -50.57
C MET A 1 27.67 -65.69 -50.88
N ILE A 2 28.01 -64.67 -50.08
CA ILE A 2 27.72 -63.26 -50.39
C ILE A 2 29.03 -62.48 -50.18
N ARG A 3 29.49 -61.85 -51.25
CA ARG A 3 30.81 -61.24 -51.42
C ARG A 3 30.78 -59.82 -50.87
N ARG A 4 31.50 -59.52 -49.78
CA ARG A 4 31.68 -58.15 -49.29
C ARG A 4 32.64 -57.40 -50.23
N GLN A 5 32.16 -56.33 -50.87
CA GLN A 5 33.01 -55.41 -51.62
C GLN A 5 33.76 -54.49 -50.65
N PRO A 6 35.05 -54.17 -50.89
CA PRO A 6 35.76 -53.19 -50.09
C PRO A 6 35.26 -51.79 -50.43
N HIS A 7 34.73 -51.07 -49.43
CA HIS A 7 34.45 -49.65 -49.56
C HIS A 7 35.76 -48.89 -49.80
N ARG A 8 35.87 -48.20 -50.93
CA ARG A 8 36.91 -47.20 -51.15
C ARG A 8 36.62 -46.00 -50.24
N THR A 9 37.47 -45.73 -49.28
CA THR A 9 37.48 -44.48 -48.52
C THR A 9 37.98 -43.37 -49.45
N SER A 10 37.07 -42.51 -49.91
CA SER A 10 37.43 -41.26 -50.59
C SER A 10 37.93 -40.26 -49.55
N GLY A 11 39.21 -39.86 -49.64
CA GLY A 11 39.75 -38.76 -48.85
C GLY A 11 39.28 -37.40 -49.41
N PHE A 12 39.07 -36.42 -48.53
CA PHE A 12 38.76 -35.04 -48.88
C PHE A 12 40.01 -34.29 -49.33
N THR A 13 39.87 -33.34 -50.26
CA THR A 13 40.98 -32.47 -50.67
C THR A 13 41.14 -31.28 -49.70
N LEU A 14 42.36 -30.75 -49.55
CA LEU A 14 42.63 -29.59 -48.70
C LEU A 14 41.74 -28.39 -49.06
N ILE A 15 41.53 -28.16 -50.36
CA ILE A 15 40.72 -27.04 -50.85
C ILE A 15 39.24 -27.20 -50.46
N GLU A 16 38.71 -28.42 -50.47
CA GLU A 16 37.34 -28.73 -50.07
C GLU A 16 37.13 -28.49 -48.57
N ALA A 17 38.12 -28.84 -47.75
CA ALA A 17 38.11 -28.56 -46.31
C ALA A 17 38.16 -27.05 -46.01
N ILE A 18 39.00 -26.29 -46.71
CA ILE A 18 39.09 -24.82 -46.54
C ILE A 18 37.77 -24.14 -46.93
N VAL A 19 37.17 -24.53 -48.07
CA VAL A 19 35.89 -23.97 -48.52
C VAL A 19 34.76 -24.33 -47.54
N ALA A 20 34.71 -25.56 -47.02
CA ALA A 20 33.70 -25.96 -46.05
C ALA A 20 33.77 -25.15 -44.74
N ILE A 21 34.98 -24.96 -44.17
CA ILE A 21 35.18 -24.21 -42.93
C ILE A 21 34.83 -22.74 -43.12
N THR A 22 35.25 -22.13 -44.25
CA THR A 22 34.96 -20.72 -44.54
C THR A 22 33.46 -20.46 -44.72
N ILE A 23 32.77 -21.30 -45.50
CA ILE A 23 31.31 -21.19 -45.69
C ILE A 23 30.58 -21.39 -44.36
N THR A 24 30.97 -22.40 -43.57
CA THR A 24 30.35 -22.65 -42.26
C THR A 24 30.57 -21.48 -41.30
N GLY A 25 31.76 -20.85 -41.31
CA GLY A 25 32.04 -19.65 -40.54
C GLY A 25 31.14 -18.47 -40.91
N ILE A 26 30.95 -18.22 -42.21
CA ILE A 26 30.06 -17.14 -42.70
C ILE A 26 28.60 -17.42 -42.30
N LEU A 27 28.12 -18.65 -42.53
CA LEU A 27 26.75 -19.05 -42.19
C LEU A 27 26.49 -19.00 -40.68
N ALA A 28 27.44 -19.44 -39.86
CA ALA A 28 27.35 -19.35 -38.41
C ALA A 28 27.30 -17.89 -37.92
N GLY A 29 28.11 -17.01 -38.51
CA GLY A 29 28.09 -15.57 -38.20
C GLY A 29 26.74 -14.92 -38.54
N ILE A 30 26.19 -15.22 -39.72
CA ILE A 30 24.86 -14.75 -40.13
C ILE A 30 23.77 -15.29 -39.18
N ALA A 31 23.74 -16.60 -38.95
CA ALA A 31 22.76 -17.24 -38.08
C ALA A 31 22.77 -16.66 -36.66
N THR A 32 23.95 -16.34 -36.12
CA THR A 32 24.08 -15.75 -34.79
C THR A 32 23.32 -14.42 -34.68
N VAL A 33 23.47 -13.51 -35.64
CA VAL A 33 22.79 -12.20 -35.63
C VAL A 33 21.27 -12.35 -35.80
N PHE A 34 20.85 -13.26 -36.68
CA PHE A 34 19.43 -13.49 -36.94
C PHE A 34 18.71 -14.19 -35.78
N ILE A 35 19.42 -14.98 -34.96
CA ILE A 35 18.85 -15.65 -33.77
C ILE A 35 18.95 -14.76 -32.53
N SER A 36 20.04 -14.00 -32.37
CA SER A 36 20.26 -13.20 -31.15
C SER A 36 19.28 -12.04 -31.03
N ARG A 37 18.93 -11.37 -32.14
CA ARG A 37 18.05 -10.19 -32.11
C ARG A 37 16.61 -10.53 -31.68
N PRO A 38 15.94 -11.57 -32.22
CA PRO A 38 14.61 -11.98 -31.73
C PRO A 38 14.63 -12.40 -30.25
N ILE A 39 15.68 -13.08 -29.79
CA ILE A 39 15.81 -13.47 -28.37
C ILE A 39 15.95 -12.23 -27.50
N GLN A 40 16.80 -11.27 -27.86
CA GLN A 40 16.96 -10.01 -27.14
C GLN A 40 15.63 -9.24 -27.07
N GLY A 41 14.94 -9.08 -28.21
CA GLY A 41 13.63 -8.40 -28.24
C GLY A 41 12.56 -9.11 -27.40
N TYR A 42 12.59 -10.44 -27.33
CA TYR A 42 11.72 -11.20 -26.43
C TYR A 42 12.06 -10.93 -24.96
N LEU A 43 13.34 -10.96 -24.58
CA LEU A 43 13.78 -10.68 -23.21
C LEU A 43 13.47 -9.24 -22.78
N ASP A 44 13.61 -8.26 -23.69
CA ASP A 44 13.23 -6.86 -23.44
C ASP A 44 11.72 -6.75 -23.18
N SER A 45 10.92 -7.46 -23.97
CA SER A 45 9.46 -7.48 -23.80
C SER A 45 9.05 -8.08 -22.45
N VAL A 46 9.71 -9.17 -22.02
CA VAL A 46 9.46 -9.81 -20.72
C VAL A 46 9.84 -8.87 -19.56
N ARG A 47 10.98 -8.17 -19.65
CA ARG A 47 11.40 -7.22 -18.62
C ARG A 47 10.45 -6.05 -18.48
N ARG A 48 10.00 -5.47 -19.60
CA ARG A 48 8.99 -4.40 -19.60
C ARG A 48 7.67 -4.85 -18.97
N ALA A 49 7.25 -6.08 -19.28
CA ALA A 49 6.03 -6.65 -18.72
C ALA A 49 6.15 -6.79 -17.19
N GLU A 50 7.24 -7.37 -16.70
CA GLU A 50 7.50 -7.52 -15.26
C GLU A 50 7.54 -6.16 -14.54
N LEU A 51 8.21 -5.15 -15.10
CA LEU A 51 8.23 -3.81 -14.53
C LEU A 51 6.83 -3.18 -14.45
N THR A 52 6.03 -3.39 -15.49
CA THR A 52 4.65 -2.90 -15.54
C THR A 52 3.78 -3.59 -14.50
N ASP A 53 3.90 -4.91 -14.36
CA ASP A 53 3.14 -5.70 -13.38
C ASP A 53 3.52 -5.34 -11.95
N GLN A 54 4.82 -5.13 -11.66
CA GLN A 54 5.28 -4.65 -10.36
C GLN A 54 4.73 -3.26 -10.02
N ALA A 55 4.75 -2.33 -10.99
CA ALA A 55 4.21 -0.99 -10.80
C ALA A 55 2.68 -1.02 -10.55
N ASP A 56 1.94 -1.82 -11.32
CA ASP A 56 0.49 -1.97 -11.17
C ASP A 56 0.13 -2.61 -9.82
N LEU A 57 0.82 -3.68 -9.42
CA LEU A 57 0.59 -4.33 -8.12
C LEU A 57 0.86 -3.36 -6.95
N ALA A 58 1.96 -2.59 -7.02
CA ALA A 58 2.29 -1.62 -6.00
C ALA A 58 1.23 -0.51 -5.88
N LEU A 59 0.78 0.04 -7.00
CA LEU A 59 -0.26 1.09 -7.05
C LEU A 59 -1.63 0.55 -6.61
N ARG A 60 -2.03 -0.66 -7.02
CA ARG A 60 -3.26 -1.30 -6.56
C ARG A 60 -3.25 -1.56 -5.06
N ARG A 61 -2.11 -2.01 -4.52
CA ARG A 61 -1.95 -2.21 -3.08
C ARG A 61 -2.08 -0.88 -2.33
N LEU A 62 -1.37 0.17 -2.76
CA LEU A 62 -1.48 1.51 -2.19
C LEU A 62 -2.92 2.00 -2.23
N THR A 63 -3.58 1.90 -3.38
CA THR A 63 -4.96 2.36 -3.56
C THR A 63 -5.94 1.61 -2.66
N ARG A 64 -5.79 0.29 -2.54
CA ARG A 64 -6.64 -0.51 -1.65
C ARG A 64 -6.47 -0.11 -0.19
N ASP A 65 -5.24 0.14 0.23
CA ASP A 65 -4.94 0.52 1.60
C ASP A 65 -5.44 1.96 1.91
N VAL A 66 -5.26 2.90 0.98
CA VAL A 66 -5.76 4.29 1.11
C VAL A 66 -7.30 4.34 1.16
N ARG A 67 -8.00 3.45 0.46
CA ARG A 67 -9.47 3.34 0.57
C ARG A 67 -9.95 2.89 1.96
N LEU A 68 -9.06 2.32 2.77
CA LEU A 68 -9.32 1.95 4.16
C LEU A 68 -8.75 2.98 5.15
N ALA A 69 -8.32 4.16 4.66
CA ALA A 69 -7.89 5.23 5.55
C ALA A 69 -9.06 5.67 6.44
N LEU A 70 -8.77 5.87 7.72
CA LEU A 70 -9.67 6.54 8.64
C LEU A 70 -9.96 7.94 8.07
N PRO A 71 -11.23 8.38 8.06
CA PRO A 71 -11.61 9.71 7.60
C PRO A 71 -10.70 10.80 8.17
N ASN A 72 -10.22 11.71 7.33
CA ASN A 72 -9.33 12.82 7.71
C ASN A 72 -7.98 12.42 8.35
N SER A 73 -7.55 11.15 8.23
CA SER A 73 -6.24 10.73 8.75
C SER A 73 -5.11 10.82 7.74
N LEU A 74 -5.42 10.95 6.44
CA LEU A 74 -4.38 10.97 5.41
C LEU A 74 -3.61 12.28 5.42
N ARG A 75 -2.29 12.18 5.45
CA ARG A 75 -1.35 13.29 5.38
C ARG A 75 -0.13 12.92 4.55
N VAL A 76 0.46 13.92 3.91
CA VAL A 76 1.62 13.76 3.03
C VAL A 76 2.69 14.74 3.46
N THR A 77 3.90 14.23 3.67
CA THR A 77 5.08 15.04 3.99
C THR A 77 6.26 14.58 3.15
N THR A 78 7.06 15.50 2.64
CA THR A 78 8.31 15.20 1.93
C THR A 78 9.50 15.60 2.79
N ALA A 79 10.42 14.67 3.01
CA ALA A 79 11.64 14.91 3.78
C ALA A 79 12.79 14.05 3.24
N GLY A 80 14.00 14.62 3.16
CA GLY A 80 15.19 13.87 2.72
C GLY A 80 15.10 13.27 1.32
N GLY A 81 14.35 13.89 0.39
CA GLY A 81 14.15 13.36 -0.96
C GLY A 81 13.16 12.20 -1.06
N VAL A 82 12.36 11.95 -0.02
CA VAL A 82 11.34 10.90 0.03
C VAL A 82 10.01 11.53 0.41
N THR A 83 8.94 11.19 -0.33
CA THR A 83 7.56 11.54 0.04
C THR A 83 6.95 10.40 0.84
N TYR A 84 6.38 10.75 1.98
CA TYR A 84 5.70 9.86 2.90
C TYR A 84 4.20 10.13 2.85
N VAL A 85 3.43 9.14 2.41
CA VAL A 85 1.96 9.16 2.49
C VAL A 85 1.55 8.33 3.68
N GLU A 86 1.00 8.99 4.70
CA GLU A 86 0.61 8.35 5.96
C GLU A 86 -0.89 8.47 6.18
N PHE A 87 -1.51 7.41 6.71
CA PHE A 87 -2.89 7.39 7.17
C PHE A 87 -3.06 6.35 8.27
N ILE A 88 -4.15 6.46 9.04
CA ILE A 88 -4.54 5.43 10.00
C ILE A 88 -5.40 4.41 9.26
N MET A 89 -5.04 3.13 9.29
CA MET A 89 -5.81 2.09 8.60
C MET A 89 -6.98 1.62 9.44
N THR A 90 -8.15 1.52 8.83
CA THR A 90 -9.35 0.93 9.41
C THR A 90 -9.56 -0.49 8.89
N SER A 91 -10.28 -1.30 9.66
CA SER A 91 -10.70 -2.65 9.25
C SER A 91 -12.20 -2.83 9.21
N ALA A 92 -12.93 -2.04 10.00
CA ALA A 92 -14.38 -2.10 10.12
C ALA A 92 -14.92 -0.76 10.65
N GLY A 93 -16.24 -0.68 10.78
CA GLY A 93 -16.94 0.40 11.43
C GLY A 93 -18.37 -0.01 11.73
N GLY A 94 -19.07 0.80 12.50
CA GLY A 94 -20.44 0.53 12.90
C GLY A 94 -21.12 1.77 13.43
N ARG A 95 -22.32 1.58 13.97
CA ARG A 95 -23.03 2.62 14.72
C ARG A 95 -23.11 2.22 16.18
N TYR A 96 -22.93 3.18 17.07
CA TYR A 96 -23.17 3.00 18.50
C TYR A 96 -24.58 3.48 18.85
N ARG A 97 -25.15 2.99 19.95
CA ARG A 97 -26.42 3.54 20.47
C ARG A 97 -26.21 4.94 21.00
N PHE A 98 -27.04 5.87 20.55
CA PHE A 98 -26.99 7.28 20.93
C PHE A 98 -28.40 7.75 21.27
N ASP A 99 -28.54 8.54 22.34
CA ASP A 99 -29.84 8.97 22.89
C ASP A 99 -30.67 9.82 21.92
N ASP A 100 -30.01 10.56 21.02
CA ASP A 100 -30.68 11.36 19.99
C ASP A 100 -31.37 10.53 18.88
N ASP A 101 -31.16 9.20 18.81
CA ASP A 101 -31.83 8.34 17.82
C ASP A 101 -33.26 7.93 18.21
N GLY A 102 -33.72 8.35 19.40
CA GLY A 102 -35.05 8.04 19.94
C GLY A 102 -35.17 6.64 20.58
N SER A 103 -34.08 5.87 20.65
CA SER A 103 -34.01 4.62 21.41
C SER A 103 -34.15 4.89 22.91
N THR A 104 -34.84 3.99 23.62
CA THR A 104 -35.05 4.09 25.08
C THR A 104 -34.47 2.90 25.86
N GLY A 105 -33.77 1.99 25.17
CA GLY A 105 -33.18 0.80 25.78
C GLY A 105 -31.81 0.45 25.19
N GLY A 106 -31.04 -0.30 25.99
CA GLY A 106 -29.65 -0.64 25.70
C GLY A 106 -28.67 0.27 26.44
N ASP A 107 -27.39 0.03 26.18
CA ASP A 107 -26.27 0.76 26.74
C ASP A 107 -25.78 1.83 25.75
N PHE A 108 -25.89 3.11 26.13
CA PHE A 108 -25.53 4.25 25.28
C PHE A 108 -24.08 4.64 25.51
N LEU A 109 -23.39 5.06 24.45
CA LEU A 109 -22.05 5.62 24.65
C LEU A 109 -22.13 6.94 25.42
N SER A 110 -21.58 6.96 26.64
CA SER A 110 -21.56 8.16 27.45
C SER A 110 -20.52 9.18 26.97
N TYR A 111 -20.95 10.44 26.87
CA TYR A 111 -20.12 11.61 26.61
C TYR A 111 -19.89 12.48 27.86
N THR A 112 -20.31 12.00 29.03
CA THR A 112 -20.23 12.76 30.29
C THR A 112 -19.70 11.93 31.47
N ALA A 113 -19.73 10.61 31.39
CA ALA A 113 -19.25 9.71 32.44
C ALA A 113 -17.98 8.95 32.01
N VAL A 114 -16.82 9.41 32.45
CA VAL A 114 -15.51 8.78 32.11
C VAL A 114 -15.35 7.36 32.67
N ALA A 115 -16.11 7.01 33.71
CA ALA A 115 -16.12 5.68 34.31
C ALA A 115 -17.03 4.69 33.56
N ASP A 116 -17.89 5.19 32.67
CA ASP A 116 -18.70 4.37 31.79
C ASP A 116 -17.85 3.96 30.59
N THR A 117 -17.51 2.69 30.52
CA THR A 117 -16.60 2.12 29.52
C THR A 117 -17.29 1.13 28.60
N THR A 118 -18.61 1.01 28.65
CA THR A 118 -19.34 0.11 27.77
C THR A 118 -20.28 0.89 26.88
N PHE A 119 -20.60 0.30 25.73
CA PHE A 119 -21.71 0.76 24.90
C PHE A 119 -22.16 -0.37 23.99
N ASP A 120 -23.39 -0.27 23.54
CA ASP A 120 -23.95 -1.18 22.55
C ASP A 120 -23.68 -0.71 21.12
N VAL A 121 -23.29 -1.66 20.27
CA VAL A 121 -23.34 -1.52 18.82
C VAL A 121 -24.79 -1.64 18.34
N LEU A 122 -25.20 -0.69 17.51
CA LEU A 122 -26.48 -0.71 16.81
C LEU A 122 -26.37 -1.59 15.55
N GLY A 123 -27.03 -2.74 15.60
CA GLY A 123 -26.98 -3.74 14.53
C GLY A 123 -25.89 -4.81 14.77
N PRO A 124 -25.54 -5.61 13.75
CA PRO A 124 -24.54 -6.67 13.90
C PRO A 124 -23.15 -6.08 14.12
N VAL A 125 -22.41 -6.61 15.11
CA VAL A 125 -21.00 -6.28 15.31
C VAL A 125 -20.19 -6.76 14.10
N PRO A 126 -19.24 -5.97 13.59
CA PRO A 126 -18.35 -6.41 12.52
C PRO A 126 -17.66 -7.73 12.85
N ALA A 127 -17.78 -8.70 11.94
CA ALA A 127 -17.25 -10.07 12.12
C ALA A 127 -16.17 -10.44 11.10
N ASN A 128 -15.93 -9.62 10.07
CA ASN A 128 -14.90 -9.88 9.05
C ASN A 128 -14.15 -8.59 8.64
N PRO A 129 -13.01 -8.28 9.28
CA PRO A 129 -12.49 -8.96 10.46
C PRO A 129 -13.33 -8.65 11.71
N ALA A 130 -13.31 -9.56 12.68
CA ALA A 130 -13.92 -9.32 13.98
C ALA A 130 -13.11 -8.27 14.76
N ILE A 131 -13.81 -7.44 15.53
CA ILE A 131 -13.17 -6.54 16.50
C ILE A 131 -12.54 -7.40 17.60
N ALA A 132 -11.28 -7.11 17.96
CA ALA A 132 -10.54 -7.85 18.98
C ALA A 132 -10.05 -6.92 20.10
N PRO A 133 -9.82 -7.45 21.32
CA PRO A 133 -9.10 -6.71 22.36
C PRO A 133 -7.76 -6.18 21.85
N GLY A 134 -7.46 -4.92 22.15
CA GLY A 134 -6.28 -4.20 21.65
C GLY A 134 -6.50 -3.45 20.34
N ASP A 135 -7.63 -3.65 19.64
CA ASP A 135 -8.07 -2.74 18.58
C ASP A 135 -8.51 -1.39 19.17
N PHE A 136 -8.70 -0.40 18.31
CA PHE A 136 -9.15 0.92 18.72
C PHE A 136 -10.48 1.28 18.07
N ILE A 137 -11.38 1.85 18.88
CA ILE A 137 -12.57 2.55 18.41
C ILE A 137 -12.21 4.02 18.25
N VAL A 138 -12.42 4.55 17.05
CA VAL A 138 -12.29 5.97 16.76
C VAL A 138 -13.66 6.53 16.41
N ILE A 139 -13.97 7.71 16.95
CA ILE A 139 -15.24 8.40 16.68
C ILE A 139 -14.93 9.80 16.17
N TYR A 140 -15.66 10.20 15.13
CA TYR A 140 -15.68 11.57 14.62
C TYR A 140 -14.30 12.19 14.41
N ASN A 141 -13.44 11.51 13.64
CA ASN A 141 -12.09 12.02 13.35
C ASN A 141 -12.11 13.19 12.37
N LEU A 142 -11.67 14.36 12.83
CA LEU A 142 -11.50 15.57 12.04
C LEU A 142 -10.06 15.76 11.56
N GLY A 143 -9.12 14.97 12.09
CA GLY A 143 -7.76 14.88 11.60
C GLY A 143 -6.76 15.82 12.28
N PRO A 144 -5.51 15.87 11.79
CA PRO A 144 -4.40 16.58 12.42
C PRO A 144 -4.72 18.02 12.82
N GLY A 145 -4.49 18.36 14.09
CA GLY A 145 -4.68 19.72 14.61
C GLY A 145 -6.08 20.03 15.13
N ASN A 146 -7.03 19.08 15.04
CA ASN A 146 -8.40 19.24 15.53
C ASN A 146 -8.60 18.53 16.88
N ALA A 147 -7.74 18.79 17.86
CA ALA A 147 -7.91 18.19 19.19
C ALA A 147 -9.25 18.61 19.82
N PRO A 148 -10.01 17.70 20.49
CA PRO A 148 -9.67 16.31 20.78
C PRO A 148 -10.03 15.31 19.65
N ALA A 149 -10.67 15.73 18.57
CA ALA A 149 -11.06 14.94 17.40
C ALA A 149 -9.90 14.63 16.41
N ASP A 150 -8.71 14.35 16.96
CA ASP A 150 -7.51 13.99 16.21
C ASP A 150 -6.97 12.63 16.69
N ALA A 151 -7.21 11.60 15.87
CA ALA A 151 -6.86 10.23 16.16
C ALA A 151 -5.35 9.98 16.23
N TYR A 152 -4.48 10.88 15.75
CA TYR A 152 -3.04 10.77 15.98
C TYR A 152 -2.65 11.18 17.40
N THR A 153 -3.36 12.13 18.00
CA THR A 153 -3.15 12.58 19.39
C THR A 153 -3.94 11.77 20.40
N GLY A 154 -5.07 11.17 19.98
CA GLY A 154 -5.78 10.12 20.72
C GLY A 154 -7.01 10.57 21.52
N GLY A 155 -7.40 11.85 21.49
CA GLY A 155 -8.55 12.37 22.23
C GLY A 155 -9.91 11.79 21.81
N ASN A 156 -9.99 11.16 20.65
CA ASN A 156 -11.17 10.49 20.10
C ASN A 156 -10.91 9.02 19.75
N ARG A 157 -9.95 8.39 20.44
CA ARG A 157 -9.54 7.00 20.21
C ARG A 157 -9.55 6.22 21.52
N ALA A 158 -10.42 5.23 21.64
CA ALA A 158 -10.49 4.33 22.79
C ALA A 158 -9.91 2.95 22.45
N THR A 159 -9.23 2.31 23.39
CA THR A 159 -8.76 0.92 23.21
C THR A 159 -9.86 -0.05 23.59
N VAL A 160 -10.11 -1.07 22.77
CA VAL A 160 -11.05 -2.15 23.05
C VAL A 160 -10.42 -3.10 24.08
N GLN A 161 -11.14 -3.33 25.19
CA GLN A 161 -10.78 -4.31 26.21
C GLN A 161 -11.50 -5.65 26.00
N GLY A 162 -12.74 -5.62 25.51
CA GLY A 162 -13.55 -6.82 25.35
C GLY A 162 -14.76 -6.59 24.44
N ILE A 163 -15.30 -7.69 23.92
CA ILE A 163 -16.51 -7.72 23.13
C ILE A 163 -17.37 -8.88 23.63
N ALA A 164 -18.64 -8.61 23.96
CA ALA A 164 -19.59 -9.62 24.39
C ALA A 164 -20.95 -9.39 23.70
N GLY A 165 -21.31 -10.24 22.75
CA GLY A 165 -22.50 -10.02 21.93
C GLY A 165 -22.38 -8.72 21.12
N ASN A 166 -23.27 -7.77 21.36
CA ASN A 166 -23.25 -6.43 20.76
C ASN A 166 -22.59 -5.36 21.65
N VAL A 167 -22.11 -5.72 22.84
CA VAL A 167 -21.48 -4.79 23.78
C VAL A 167 -19.98 -4.71 23.49
N ILE A 168 -19.47 -3.49 23.34
CA ILE A 168 -18.04 -3.21 23.33
C ILE A 168 -17.64 -2.66 24.70
N THR A 169 -16.61 -3.24 25.29
CA THR A 169 -15.96 -2.73 26.50
C THR A 169 -14.66 -2.04 26.12
N LEU A 170 -14.52 -0.78 26.52
CA LEU A 170 -13.35 0.06 26.34
C LEU A 170 -12.44 -0.05 27.57
N ALA A 171 -11.13 0.08 27.39
CA ALA A 171 -10.19 0.17 28.51
C ALA A 171 -10.31 1.49 29.28
N ALA A 172 -10.75 2.55 28.58
CA ALA A 172 -11.09 3.86 29.12
C ALA A 172 -12.05 4.54 28.15
N ASN A 173 -12.88 5.48 28.65
CA ASN A 173 -13.77 6.29 27.82
C ASN A 173 -13.19 7.70 27.61
N PRO A 174 -12.40 7.92 26.55
CA PRO A 174 -11.88 9.25 26.21
C PRO A 174 -12.97 10.18 25.68
N PHE A 175 -14.07 9.64 25.14
CA PHE A 175 -15.16 10.43 24.54
C PHE A 175 -15.86 11.29 25.60
N ALA A 176 -16.04 10.76 26.80
CA ALA A 176 -16.56 11.50 27.95
C ALA A 176 -15.59 12.53 28.55
N ALA A 177 -14.30 12.46 28.20
CA ALA A 177 -13.28 13.42 28.66
C ALA A 177 -13.08 14.59 27.68
N GLN A 178 -13.78 14.59 26.53
CA GLN A 178 -13.67 15.65 25.52
C GLN A 178 -14.34 16.94 25.99
N VAL A 179 -13.69 18.08 25.73
CA VAL A 179 -14.24 19.41 26.02
C VAL A 179 -14.10 20.29 24.78
N PRO A 180 -15.22 20.66 24.12
CA PRO A 180 -16.57 20.12 24.32
C PRO A 180 -16.68 18.64 23.88
N PRO A 181 -17.73 17.91 24.28
CA PRO A 181 -18.05 16.61 23.71
C PRO A 181 -18.27 16.70 22.19
N LEU A 182 -17.72 15.75 21.44
CA LEU A 182 -17.82 15.70 19.97
C LEU A 182 -18.39 14.36 19.50
N PRO A 183 -19.70 14.08 19.72
CA PRO A 183 -20.32 12.89 19.20
C PRO A 183 -20.33 12.89 17.67
N SER A 184 -20.26 11.69 17.07
CA SER A 184 -20.48 11.55 15.63
C SER A 184 -21.93 11.94 15.31
N PRO A 185 -22.19 12.84 14.33
CA PRO A 185 -23.54 13.23 13.93
C PRO A 185 -24.45 12.05 13.54
N ASP A 186 -23.88 11.00 12.91
CA ASP A 186 -24.63 9.79 12.52
C ASP A 186 -24.49 8.61 13.51
N ALA A 187 -23.95 8.89 14.71
CA ALA A 187 -23.56 7.90 15.72
C ALA A 187 -22.66 6.77 15.19
N ARG A 188 -21.66 7.11 14.37
CA ARG A 188 -20.74 6.17 13.74
C ARG A 188 -19.43 6.05 14.51
N PHE A 189 -18.82 4.87 14.40
CA PHE A 189 -17.46 4.63 14.83
C PHE A 189 -16.68 3.85 13.77
N GLN A 190 -15.36 4.00 13.77
CA GLN A 190 -14.42 3.21 12.98
C GLN A 190 -13.56 2.33 13.89
N VAL A 191 -13.14 1.19 13.35
CA VAL A 191 -12.25 0.24 14.02
C VAL A 191 -10.87 0.31 13.38
N VAL A 192 -9.86 0.59 14.19
CA VAL A 192 -8.45 0.61 13.80
C VAL A 192 -7.77 -0.61 14.41
N PRO A 193 -7.23 -1.55 13.61
CA PRO A 193 -6.57 -2.73 14.12
C PRO A 193 -5.36 -2.38 15.00
N GLY A 194 -5.29 -2.99 16.18
CA GLY A 194 -4.20 -2.79 17.13
C GLY A 194 -2.83 -3.20 16.59
N THR A 195 -2.82 -4.12 15.63
CA THR A 195 -1.64 -4.69 14.95
C THR A 195 -1.20 -3.94 13.70
N VAL A 196 -2.01 -2.98 13.21
CA VAL A 196 -1.72 -2.22 11.98
C VAL A 196 -1.53 -0.74 12.27
N ARG A 197 -2.44 -0.11 13.03
CA ARG A 197 -2.37 1.31 13.43
C ARG A 197 -2.14 2.23 12.21
N ALA A 198 -1.21 3.18 12.30
CA ALA A 198 -0.81 4.01 11.18
C ALA A 198 0.03 3.22 10.15
N VAL A 199 -0.18 3.55 8.88
CA VAL A 199 0.51 2.99 7.71
C VAL A 199 1.14 4.14 6.94
N THR A 200 2.40 3.99 6.56
CA THR A 200 3.14 4.95 5.74
C THR A 200 3.70 4.27 4.49
N TYR A 201 3.46 4.89 3.34
CA TYR A 201 4.16 4.60 2.10
C TYR A 201 5.29 5.60 1.93
N ALA A 202 6.52 5.13 1.77
CA ALA A 202 7.69 5.98 1.52
C ALA A 202 8.20 5.74 0.11
N CYS A 203 8.21 6.80 -0.72
CA CYS A 203 8.67 6.74 -2.09
C CYS A 203 9.67 7.87 -2.37
N PRO A 204 10.85 7.58 -2.95
CA PRO A 204 11.78 8.60 -3.43
C PRO A 204 11.09 9.58 -4.37
N VAL A 205 11.40 10.87 -4.30
CA VAL A 205 10.77 11.86 -5.19
C VAL A 205 11.39 11.84 -6.57
N THR A 206 10.61 12.17 -7.60
CA THR A 206 11.12 12.37 -8.96
C THR A 206 12.28 13.37 -8.95
N GLY A 207 13.41 13.01 -9.58
CA GLY A 207 14.64 13.81 -9.58
C GLY A 207 15.67 13.41 -8.52
N THR A 208 15.35 12.45 -7.64
CA THR A 208 16.33 11.79 -6.75
C THR A 208 16.70 10.40 -7.25
N PRO A 209 17.81 9.79 -6.78
CA PRO A 209 18.16 8.43 -7.15
C PRO A 209 17.02 7.46 -6.81
N ALA A 210 16.63 6.65 -7.80
CA ALA A 210 15.59 5.64 -7.62
C ALA A 210 15.96 4.66 -6.50
N ASN A 211 14.98 4.31 -5.67
CA ASN A 211 15.17 3.41 -4.53
C ASN A 211 13.86 2.66 -4.24
N ASN A 212 13.78 1.93 -3.14
CA ASN A 212 12.62 1.12 -2.81
C ASN A 212 11.39 1.98 -2.48
N LEU A 213 10.26 1.68 -3.13
CA LEU A 213 8.95 2.03 -2.61
C LEU A 213 8.64 1.07 -1.47
N THR A 214 8.46 1.61 -0.26
CA THR A 214 8.22 0.80 0.93
C THR A 214 6.88 1.12 1.56
N ARG A 215 6.33 0.13 2.26
CA ARG A 215 5.15 0.25 3.10
C ARG A 215 5.52 -0.15 4.52
N GLN A 216 5.36 0.77 5.45
CA GLN A 216 5.62 0.56 6.87
C GLN A 216 4.31 0.66 7.66
N MET A 217 4.13 -0.15 8.69
CA MET A 217 2.94 -0.17 9.53
C MET A 217 3.28 -0.44 11.00
N ASN A 218 2.31 -0.28 11.89
CA ASN A 218 2.40 -0.63 13.31
C ASN A 218 3.50 0.09 14.09
N TYR A 219 3.89 1.30 13.68
CA TYR A 219 4.83 2.15 14.40
C TYR A 219 4.13 3.10 15.41
N GLY A 220 2.83 2.87 15.67
CA GLY A 220 2.04 3.66 16.61
C GLY A 220 1.27 4.80 15.97
N PHE A 221 1.02 5.84 16.77
CA PHE A 221 0.33 7.06 16.37
C PHE A 221 1.18 8.24 16.81
N ASN A 222 1.64 9.04 15.85
CA ASN A 222 2.51 10.18 16.11
C ASN A 222 1.76 11.47 15.79
N ALA A 223 1.74 12.45 16.71
CA ALA A 223 1.09 13.73 16.45
C ALA A 223 1.70 14.43 15.21
N VAL A 224 3.02 14.40 15.11
CA VAL A 224 3.77 14.84 13.92
C VAL A 224 4.05 13.63 13.03
N GLN A 225 3.89 13.78 11.70
CA GLN A 225 4.19 12.71 10.76
C GLN A 225 5.67 12.33 10.84
N ALA A 226 5.96 11.06 11.12
CA ALA A 226 7.33 10.59 11.27
C ALA A 226 7.94 10.30 9.89
N THR A 227 9.16 10.79 9.65
CA THR A 227 9.82 10.73 8.33
C THR A 227 11.33 10.40 8.44
N PRO A 228 11.73 9.12 8.34
CA PRO A 228 10.91 7.90 8.36
C PRO A 228 10.39 7.57 9.78
N PRO A 229 9.31 6.78 9.90
CA PRO A 229 8.87 6.27 11.19
C PRO A 229 9.87 5.30 11.84
N ALA A 230 10.00 5.38 13.17
CA ALA A 230 10.79 4.43 13.96
C ALA A 230 9.95 3.21 14.38
N GLY A 231 10.54 2.01 14.37
CA GLY A 231 9.86 0.76 14.76
C GLY A 231 8.85 0.25 13.73
N GLY A 232 7.90 -0.58 14.17
CA GLY A 232 6.89 -1.19 13.30
C GLY A 232 7.44 -2.25 12.35
N THR A 233 6.68 -2.54 11.29
CA THR A 233 7.02 -3.54 10.27
C THR A 233 7.06 -2.89 8.90
N THR A 234 8.17 -3.09 8.16
CA THR A 234 8.38 -2.54 6.82
C THR A 234 8.45 -3.64 5.78
N ALA A 235 7.84 -3.41 4.61
CA ALA A 235 7.94 -4.26 3.44
C ALA A 235 8.29 -3.42 2.20
N ILE A 236 9.10 -3.98 1.31
CA ILE A 236 9.38 -3.40 -0.01
C ILE A 236 8.24 -3.80 -0.95
N LEU A 237 7.67 -2.83 -1.66
CA LEU A 237 6.63 -3.07 -2.67
C LEU A 237 7.21 -3.11 -4.09
N ALA A 238 8.18 -2.25 -4.38
CA ALA A 238 8.88 -2.20 -5.66
C ALA A 238 10.28 -1.61 -5.46
N GLY A 239 11.25 -2.09 -6.25
CA GLY A 239 12.59 -1.50 -6.35
C GLY A 239 12.68 -0.49 -7.48
N GLY A 240 13.69 0.38 -7.44
CA GLY A 240 13.94 1.35 -8.51
C GLY A 240 12.80 2.37 -8.70
N ALA A 241 12.08 2.68 -7.63
CA ALA A 241 10.93 3.58 -7.65
C ALA A 241 11.33 5.05 -7.48
N THR A 242 10.60 5.92 -8.18
CA THR A 242 10.44 7.34 -7.87
C THR A 242 8.97 7.72 -8.01
N CYS A 243 8.49 8.69 -7.24
CA CYS A 243 7.11 9.11 -7.26
C CYS A 243 6.94 10.63 -7.35
N THR A 244 5.88 11.04 -8.02
CA THR A 244 5.22 12.34 -7.83
C THR A 244 3.89 12.06 -7.13
N ILE A 245 3.67 12.72 -5.98
CA ILE A 245 2.48 12.49 -5.16
C ILE A 245 1.84 13.83 -4.84
N GLU A 246 0.56 13.93 -5.11
CA GLU A 246 -0.25 15.11 -4.81
C GLU A 246 -1.45 14.69 -3.98
N TYR A 247 -1.67 15.36 -2.86
CA TYR A 247 -2.86 15.18 -2.05
C TYR A 247 -3.61 16.51 -1.92
N ALA A 248 -4.84 16.52 -2.42
CA ALA A 248 -5.76 17.63 -2.27
C ALA A 248 -6.91 17.20 -1.36
N ALA A 249 -6.93 17.70 -0.12
CA ALA A 249 -8.11 17.65 0.71
C ALA A 249 -9.18 18.58 0.09
N ASN A 250 -10.42 18.10 -0.06
CA ASN A 250 -11.51 18.96 -0.55
C ASN A 250 -11.86 20.00 0.53
N ALA A 251 -12.16 21.24 0.12
CA ALA A 251 -12.58 22.32 1.01
C ALA A 251 -13.78 21.97 1.92
N SER A 252 -14.64 21.03 1.49
CA SER A 252 -15.77 20.53 2.29
C SER A 252 -15.37 19.57 3.42
N GLY A 253 -14.11 19.11 3.46
CA GLY A 253 -13.63 18.11 4.41
C GLY A 253 -14.19 16.70 4.23
N ARG A 254 -15.16 16.48 3.33
CA ARG A 254 -15.84 15.18 3.15
C ARG A 254 -15.19 14.25 2.13
N ASN A 255 -14.29 14.78 1.30
CA ASN A 255 -13.57 13.99 0.31
C ASN A 255 -12.11 14.43 0.25
N GLY A 256 -11.25 13.53 -0.21
CA GLY A 256 -9.88 13.84 -0.60
C GLY A 256 -9.54 13.22 -1.95
N LEU A 257 -8.52 13.75 -2.60
CA LEU A 257 -7.99 13.21 -3.85
C LEU A 257 -6.49 13.01 -3.71
N LEU A 258 -6.04 11.76 -3.82
CA LEU A 258 -4.64 11.40 -3.87
C LEU A 258 -4.29 11.00 -5.30
N LEU A 259 -3.36 11.72 -5.92
CA LEU A 259 -2.75 11.34 -7.19
C LEU A 259 -1.35 10.80 -6.91
N VAL A 260 -1.06 9.61 -7.42
CA VAL A 260 0.25 8.96 -7.33
C VAL A 260 0.72 8.63 -8.74
N SER A 261 1.83 9.21 -9.16
CA SER A 261 2.55 8.83 -10.37
C SER A 261 3.82 8.09 -9.96
N LEU A 262 3.88 6.80 -10.24
CA LEU A 262 5.00 5.91 -9.93
C LEU A 262 5.81 5.66 -11.19
N THR A 263 7.11 5.92 -11.12
CA THR A 263 8.08 5.49 -12.14
C THR A 263 8.95 4.40 -11.54
N LEU A 264 9.01 3.24 -12.20
CA LEU A 264 10.00 2.21 -11.88
C LEU A 264 11.08 2.24 -12.95
N THR A 265 12.33 2.23 -12.52
CA THR A 265 13.52 2.21 -13.38
C THR A 265 14.41 1.03 -13.01
N GLN A 266 14.77 0.23 -14.01
CA GLN A 266 15.71 -0.87 -13.87
C GLN A 266 16.84 -0.71 -14.89
N VAL A 267 18.07 -0.89 -14.44
CA VAL A 267 19.24 -0.91 -15.33
C VAL A 267 19.56 -2.35 -15.69
N ASP A 268 19.67 -2.61 -16.99
CA ASP A 268 20.14 -3.89 -17.50
C ASP A 268 21.62 -4.10 -17.14
N PRO A 269 21.97 -5.14 -16.36
CA PRO A 269 23.36 -5.39 -16.00
C PRO A 269 24.25 -5.79 -17.20
N ALA A 270 23.67 -6.28 -18.30
CA ALA A 270 24.42 -6.70 -19.49
C ALA A 270 24.65 -5.56 -20.49
N SER A 271 23.67 -4.66 -20.66
CA SER A 271 23.76 -3.55 -21.63
C SER A 271 24.05 -2.19 -21.00
N GLY A 272 23.84 -2.05 -19.69
CA GLY A 272 23.92 -0.77 -18.99
C GLY A 272 22.78 0.20 -19.33
N ILE A 273 21.82 -0.23 -20.15
CA ILE A 273 20.68 0.60 -20.57
C ILE A 273 19.60 0.55 -19.49
N GLY A 274 19.09 1.72 -19.11
CA GLY A 274 17.96 1.86 -18.20
C GLY A 274 16.63 1.69 -18.93
N GLU A 275 15.77 0.82 -18.43
CA GLU A 275 14.36 0.74 -18.80
C GLU A 275 13.50 1.37 -17.70
N SER A 276 12.48 2.14 -18.11
CA SER A 276 11.55 2.76 -17.19
C SER A 276 10.10 2.56 -17.63
N VAL A 277 9.22 2.38 -16.67
CA VAL A 277 7.77 2.42 -16.84
C VAL A 277 7.19 3.49 -15.92
N ASN A 278 6.18 4.22 -16.38
CA ASN A 278 5.45 5.20 -15.57
C ASN A 278 3.97 4.84 -15.56
N LEU A 279 3.39 4.72 -14.37
CA LEU A 279 1.97 4.52 -14.16
C LEU A 279 1.45 5.58 -13.20
N SER A 280 0.22 6.04 -13.44
CA SER A 280 -0.44 7.01 -12.58
C SER A 280 -1.79 6.49 -12.10
N GLN A 281 -2.09 6.69 -10.82
CA GLN A 281 -3.35 6.31 -10.23
C GLN A 281 -3.93 7.44 -9.39
N GLN A 282 -5.23 7.67 -9.56
CA GLN A 282 -6.00 8.60 -8.76
C GLN A 282 -6.91 7.83 -7.79
N VAL A 283 -6.86 8.21 -6.52
CA VAL A 283 -7.63 7.60 -5.45
C VAL A 283 -8.52 8.66 -4.80
N ARG A 284 -9.83 8.47 -4.90
CA ARG A 284 -10.80 9.24 -4.12
C ARG A 284 -10.86 8.66 -2.71
N ILE A 285 -10.78 9.55 -1.73
CA ILE A 285 -10.82 9.23 -0.30
C ILE A 285 -12.16 9.76 0.24
N ASP A 286 -12.86 8.92 1.00
CA ASP A 286 -14.03 9.33 1.77
C ASP A 286 -13.57 9.82 3.14
N ASN A 287 -13.88 11.08 3.44
CA ASN A 287 -13.53 11.73 4.70
C ASN A 287 -14.77 12.02 5.55
N THR A 288 -15.86 11.29 5.32
CA THR A 288 -17.06 11.35 6.18
C THR A 288 -16.78 10.61 7.49
N PRO A 289 -16.64 11.32 8.63
CA PRO A 289 -16.29 10.72 9.92
C PRO A 289 -17.44 9.93 10.54
#